data_AF-N4TQ75-F1
#
_entry.id   AF-N4TQ75-F1
#
_cell.length_a   1.000
_cell.length_b   1.000
_cell.length_c   1.000
_cell.angle_alpha   90.00
_cell.angle_beta   90.00
_cell.angle_gamma   90.00
#
_symmetry.space_group_name_H-M   'P 1'
#
loop_
_entity.id
_entity.type
_entity.pdbx_description
1 polymer ?
#
loop_
_entity_poly.entity_id
_entity_poly.type
_entity_poly.pdbx_seq_one_letter_code
_entity_poly.pdbx_strand_id
1 'polypeptide(L)'
;MEYLSRMIEKRRKDLQNLNSEISQARINLKEFITRYFSGLIAQVSGTSLETFNDFAMREIGDEGINIETKVQNAFERETQGIFNEMAKIETGFNADLNFFEKHAGTLGKIGINLLKQSGFINATNIKLTRDIIAAVGKFVGIDLAFKFKPKSKNLKKLKRNEIQF
;
A
#
# COMPACT_ATOMS: atom_id res chain seq x y z
N MET A 1 -2.48 -17.20 35.44
CA MET A 1 -3.24 -17.85 34.34
C MET A 1 -4.30 -16.93 33.75
N GLU A 2 -5.09 -16.23 34.56
CA GLU A 2 -6.12 -15.30 34.05
C GLU A 2 -5.58 -14.15 33.18
N TYR A 3 -4.47 -13.51 33.59
CA TYR A 3 -3.80 -12.46 32.81
C TYR A 3 -3.36 -12.96 31.41
N LEU A 4 -2.76 -14.16 31.37
CA LEU A 4 -2.33 -14.80 30.14
C LEU A 4 -3.52 -15.04 29.20
N SER A 5 -4.65 -15.52 29.72
CA SER A 5 -5.88 -15.73 28.93
C SER A 5 -6.42 -14.44 28.33
N ARG A 6 -6.52 -13.37 29.14
CA ARG A 6 -7.01 -12.06 28.68
C ARG A 6 -6.09 -11.45 27.61
N MET A 7 -4.78 -11.62 27.75
CA MET A 7 -3.81 -11.15 26.75
C MET A 7 -3.96 -11.91 25.44
N ILE A 8 -4.08 -13.23 25.49
CA ILE A 8 -4.33 -14.08 24.32
C ILE A 8 -5.61 -13.63 23.58
N GLU A 9 -6.72 -13.43 24.29
CA GLU A 9 -7.95 -12.91 23.68
C GLU A 9 -7.77 -11.54 23.02
N LYS A 10 -7.05 -10.63 23.68
CA LYS A 10 -6.74 -9.31 23.13
C LYS A 10 -5.94 -9.42 21.82
N ARG A 11 -4.91 -10.26 21.77
CA ARG A 11 -4.08 -10.44 20.56
C ARG A 11 -4.85 -11.06 19.40
N ARG A 12 -5.76 -12.00 19.67
CA ARG A 12 -6.70 -12.53 18.68
C ARG A 12 -7.53 -11.41 18.05
N LYS A 13 -8.05 -10.50 18.88
CA LYS A 13 -8.85 -9.37 18.41
C LYS A 13 -8.03 -8.38 17.59
N ASP A 14 -6.82 -8.04 18.04
CA ASP A 14 -5.91 -7.16 17.28
C ASP A 14 -5.63 -7.73 15.87
N LEU A 15 -5.41 -9.04 15.76
CA LEU A 15 -5.22 -9.70 14.46
C LEU A 15 -6.48 -9.71 13.59
N GLN A 16 -7.66 -9.92 14.19
CA GLN A 16 -8.92 -9.84 13.46
C GLN A 16 -9.13 -8.44 12.88
N ASN A 17 -8.82 -7.40 13.65
CA ASN A 17 -8.87 -6.02 13.18
C ASN A 17 -7.86 -5.79 12.05
N LEU A 18 -6.60 -6.22 12.21
CA LEU A 18 -5.59 -6.12 11.16
C LEU A 18 -6.04 -6.79 9.85
N ASN A 19 -6.61 -8.00 9.93
CA ASN A 19 -7.14 -8.70 8.75
C ASN A 19 -8.31 -7.96 8.10
N SER A 20 -9.16 -7.31 8.91
CA SER A 20 -10.24 -6.45 8.42
C SER A 20 -9.69 -5.25 7.65
N GLU A 21 -8.71 -4.55 8.21
CA GLU A 21 -8.03 -3.41 7.56
C GLU A 21 -7.35 -3.83 6.25
N ILE A 22 -6.64 -4.96 6.24
CA ILE A 22 -6.01 -5.49 5.01
C ILE A 22 -7.08 -5.81 3.95
N SER A 23 -8.19 -6.41 4.35
CA SER A 23 -9.28 -6.76 3.43
C SER A 23 -9.93 -5.50 2.85
N GLN A 24 -10.19 -4.50 3.68
CA GLN A 24 -10.79 -3.24 3.26
C GLN A 24 -9.85 -2.46 2.33
N ALA A 25 -8.58 -2.32 2.69
CA ALA A 25 -7.58 -1.67 1.85
C ALA A 25 -7.49 -2.30 0.46
N ARG A 26 -7.51 -3.64 0.38
CA ARG A 26 -7.52 -4.37 -0.90
C ARG A 26 -8.75 -4.07 -1.74
N ILE A 27 -9.92 -3.98 -1.13
CA ILE A 27 -11.17 -3.65 -1.83
C ILE A 27 -11.10 -2.21 -2.35
N ASN A 28 -10.75 -1.27 -1.49
CA ASN A 28 -10.69 0.16 -1.83
C ASN A 28 -9.65 0.44 -2.92
N LEU A 29 -8.47 -0.20 -2.86
CA LEU A 29 -7.45 -0.08 -3.90
C LEU A 29 -7.93 -0.62 -5.24
N LYS A 30 -8.63 -1.75 -5.26
CA LYS A 30 -9.21 -2.30 -6.51
C LYS A 30 -10.25 -1.35 -7.09
N GLU A 31 -11.12 -0.80 -6.25
CA GLU A 31 -12.14 0.16 -6.67
C GLU A 31 -11.51 1.45 -7.20
N PHE A 32 -10.51 2.00 -6.51
CA PHE A 32 -9.74 3.16 -6.93
C PHE A 32 -9.10 2.95 -8.30
N ILE A 33 -8.32 1.87 -8.47
CA ILE A 33 -7.64 1.55 -9.73
C ILE A 33 -8.67 1.40 -10.85
N THR A 34 -9.75 0.64 -10.61
CA THR A 34 -10.79 0.42 -11.62
C THR A 34 -11.43 1.72 -12.06
N ARG A 35 -11.84 2.58 -11.11
CA ARG A 35 -12.46 3.88 -11.41
C ARG A 35 -11.50 4.84 -12.09
N TYR A 36 -10.27 4.95 -11.58
CA TYR A 36 -9.29 5.88 -12.09
C TYR A 36 -8.92 5.56 -13.54
N PHE A 37 -8.55 4.31 -13.84
CA PHE A 37 -8.19 3.93 -15.21
C PHE A 37 -9.40 3.90 -16.16
N SER A 38 -10.59 3.50 -15.70
CA SER A 38 -11.80 3.63 -16.52
C SER A 38 -12.09 5.09 -16.88
N GLY A 39 -11.89 6.00 -15.93
CA GLY A 39 -12.00 7.44 -16.17
C GLY A 39 -10.99 7.95 -17.20
N LEU A 40 -9.73 7.54 -17.10
CA LEU A 40 -8.71 7.87 -18.10
C LEU A 40 -9.06 7.35 -19.50
N ILE A 41 -9.56 6.12 -19.59
CA ILE A 41 -10.01 5.51 -20.86
C ILE A 41 -11.18 6.29 -21.46
N ALA A 42 -12.17 6.65 -20.65
CA ALA A 42 -13.32 7.43 -21.11
C ALA A 42 -12.88 8.82 -21.60
N GLN A 43 -11.99 9.49 -20.87
CA GLN A 43 -11.47 10.80 -21.25
C GLN A 43 -10.66 10.76 -22.55
N VAL A 44 -9.70 9.83 -22.68
CA VAL A 44 -8.88 9.74 -23.90
C VAL A 44 -9.72 9.36 -25.12
N SER A 45 -10.75 8.53 -24.96
CA SER A 45 -11.67 8.15 -26.04
C SER A 45 -12.49 9.33 -26.56
N GLY A 46 -12.75 10.33 -25.71
CA GLY A 46 -13.45 11.57 -26.08
C GLY A 46 -12.52 12.70 -26.56
N THR A 47 -11.21 12.46 -26.63
CA THR A 47 -10.22 13.50 -26.92
C THR A 47 -9.85 13.52 -28.40
N SER A 48 -9.85 14.71 -29.01
CA SER A 48 -9.38 14.91 -30.40
C SER A 48 -7.85 15.01 -30.45
N LEU A 49 -7.25 14.92 -31.65
CA LEU A 49 -5.80 15.10 -31.82
C LEU A 49 -5.31 16.47 -31.31
N GLU A 50 -6.13 17.51 -31.48
CA GLU A 50 -5.83 18.88 -31.04
C GLU A 50 -5.80 19.01 -29.51
N THR A 51 -6.68 18.27 -28.82
CA THR A 51 -6.84 18.31 -27.36
C THR A 51 -6.05 17.23 -26.63
N PHE A 52 -5.42 16.33 -27.37
CA PHE A 52 -4.67 15.20 -26.81
C PHE A 52 -3.52 15.63 -25.90
N ASN A 53 -2.75 16.65 -26.29
CA ASN A 53 -1.64 17.12 -25.47
C ASN A 53 -2.11 17.69 -24.13
N ASP A 54 -3.24 18.41 -24.11
CA ASP A 54 -3.81 18.95 -22.87
C ASP A 54 -4.28 17.83 -21.95
N PHE A 55 -4.93 16.79 -22.50
CA PHE A 55 -5.27 15.57 -21.76
C PHE A 55 -4.02 14.89 -21.20
N ALA A 56 -3.00 14.65 -22.03
CA ALA A 56 -1.79 13.95 -21.63
C ALA A 56 -1.05 14.71 -20.51
N MET A 57 -0.89 16.02 -20.64
CA MET A 57 -0.23 16.83 -19.61
C MET A 57 -1.03 16.88 -18.31
N ARG A 58 -2.36 17.00 -18.40
CA ARG A 58 -3.24 17.12 -17.23
C ARG A 58 -3.40 15.80 -16.47
N GLU A 59 -3.60 14.69 -17.17
CA GLU A 59 -3.96 13.41 -16.55
C GLU A 59 -2.77 12.46 -16.35
N ILE A 60 -1.81 12.47 -17.29
CA ILE A 60 -0.63 11.61 -17.24
C ILE A 60 0.54 12.38 -16.61
N GLY A 61 0.73 13.65 -17.00
CA GLY A 61 1.88 14.45 -16.60
C GLY A 61 3.14 14.05 -17.35
N ASP A 62 4.22 14.82 -17.18
CA ASP A 62 5.52 14.45 -17.73
C ASP A 62 6.00 13.14 -17.12
N GLU A 63 6.47 12.23 -17.97
CA GLU A 63 6.88 10.86 -17.61
C GLU A 63 5.87 10.05 -16.77
N GLY A 64 4.59 10.46 -16.70
CA GLY A 64 3.56 9.77 -15.90
C GLY A 64 3.42 10.23 -14.45
N ILE A 65 4.07 11.35 -14.06
CA ILE A 65 4.13 11.81 -12.66
C ILE A 65 2.76 12.01 -12.00
N ASN A 66 1.74 12.42 -12.77
CA ASN A 66 0.40 12.65 -12.21
C ASN A 66 -0.31 11.33 -11.90
N ILE A 67 -0.13 10.31 -12.75
CA ILE A 67 -0.63 8.95 -12.48
C ILE A 67 0.09 8.38 -11.27
N GLU A 68 1.42 8.47 -11.23
CA GLU A 68 2.24 7.98 -10.13
C GLU A 68 1.81 8.57 -8.79
N THR A 69 1.74 9.90 -8.73
CA THR A 69 1.32 10.62 -7.52
C THR A 69 -0.09 10.21 -7.08
N LYS A 70 -1.05 10.10 -8.01
CA LYS A 70 -2.43 9.69 -7.67
C LYS A 70 -2.49 8.26 -7.13
N VAL A 71 -1.74 7.32 -7.73
CA VAL A 71 -1.69 5.92 -7.29
C VAL A 71 -0.99 5.79 -5.94
N GLN A 72 0.13 6.49 -5.75
CA GLN A 72 0.85 6.52 -4.47
C GLN A 72 -0.03 7.07 -3.34
N ASN A 73 -0.69 8.21 -3.57
CA ASN A 73 -1.58 8.82 -2.57
C ASN A 73 -2.74 7.88 -2.19
N ALA A 74 -3.31 7.16 -3.16
CA ALA A 74 -4.33 6.16 -2.88
C ALA A 74 -3.75 5.00 -2.05
N PHE A 75 -2.57 4.50 -2.41
CA PHE A 75 -1.90 3.45 -1.65
C PHE A 75 -1.63 3.86 -0.20
N GLU A 76 -1.06 5.04 0.03
CA GLU A 76 -0.79 5.56 1.37
C GLU A 76 -2.08 5.71 2.18
N ARG A 77 -3.12 6.29 1.58
CA ARG A 77 -4.42 6.47 2.24
C ARG A 77 -5.06 5.13 2.62
N GLU A 78 -5.12 4.18 1.69
CA GLU A 78 -5.79 2.90 1.95
C GLU A 78 -4.97 1.97 2.87
N THR A 79 -3.65 2.15 2.97
CA THR A 79 -2.80 1.32 3.85
C THR A 79 -2.58 1.91 5.24
N GLN A 80 -3.01 3.15 5.50
CA GLN A 80 -2.85 3.81 6.79
C GLN A 80 -3.46 3.02 7.96
N GLY A 81 -4.66 2.47 7.77
CA GLY A 81 -5.33 1.63 8.79
C GLY A 81 -4.51 0.39 9.15
N ILE A 82 -3.89 -0.24 8.14
CA ILE A 82 -3.00 -1.40 8.34
C ILE A 82 -1.79 -1.01 9.17
N PHE A 83 -1.11 0.10 8.85
CA PHE A 83 0.05 0.57 9.60
C PHE A 83 -0.31 0.90 11.06
N ASN A 84 -1.48 1.49 11.30
CA ASN A 84 -1.96 1.78 12.65
C ASN A 84 -2.19 0.51 13.47
N GLU A 85 -2.86 -0.50 12.91
CA GLU A 85 -3.07 -1.78 13.61
C GLU A 85 -1.76 -2.54 13.84
N MET A 86 -0.83 -2.49 12.88
CA MET A 86 0.51 -3.05 13.04
C MET A 86 1.27 -2.40 14.20
N ALA A 87 1.26 -1.08 14.31
CA ALA A 87 1.91 -0.36 15.39
C ALA A 87 1.30 -0.68 16.77
N LYS A 88 -0.04 -0.84 16.84
CA LYS A 88 -0.74 -1.29 18.05
C LYS A 88 -0.33 -2.69 18.47
N ILE A 89 -0.24 -3.63 17.52
CA ILE A 89 0.17 -5.00 17.78
C ILE A 89 1.62 -5.04 18.28
N GLU A 90 2.54 -4.34 17.62
CA GLU A 90 3.95 -4.27 18.02
C GLU A 90 4.11 -3.71 19.43
N THR A 91 3.51 -2.55 19.69
CA THR A 91 3.55 -1.90 21.02
C THR A 91 2.99 -2.81 22.10
N GLY A 92 1.85 -3.45 21.81
CA GLY A 92 1.22 -4.35 22.76
C GLY A 92 2.06 -5.59 23.03
N PHE A 93 2.62 -6.21 21.99
CA PHE A 93 3.47 -7.39 22.15
C PHE A 93 4.72 -7.08 22.99
N ASN A 94 5.34 -5.93 22.77
CA ASN A 94 6.47 -5.46 23.58
C ASN A 94 6.08 -5.25 25.04
N ALA A 95 4.88 -4.72 25.32
CA ALA A 95 4.37 -4.57 26.68
C ALA A 95 4.16 -5.94 27.37
N ASP A 96 3.61 -6.92 26.65
CA ASP A 96 3.39 -8.27 27.18
C ASP A 96 4.73 -8.97 27.47
N LEU A 97 5.71 -8.88 26.57
CA LEU A 97 7.06 -9.40 26.79
C LEU A 97 7.71 -8.79 28.03
N ASN A 98 7.73 -7.46 28.13
CA ASN A 98 8.27 -6.75 29.27
C ASN A 98 7.60 -7.17 30.60
N PHE A 99 6.30 -7.44 30.57
CA PHE A 99 5.58 -7.93 31.75
C PHE A 99 6.07 -9.31 32.19
N PHE A 100 6.21 -10.26 31.25
CA PHE A 100 6.68 -11.62 31.60
C PHE A 100 8.15 -11.65 32.00
N GLU A 101 9.01 -10.84 31.38
CA GLU A 101 10.40 -10.69 31.77
C GLU A 101 10.55 -10.13 33.19
N LYS A 102 9.75 -9.14 33.57
CA LYS A 102 9.75 -8.61 34.94
C LYS A 102 9.25 -9.61 35.99
N HIS A 103 8.52 -10.65 35.57
CA HIS A 103 8.01 -11.71 36.43
C HIS A 103 8.67 -13.07 36.13
N ALA A 104 9.96 -13.06 35.78
CA ALA A 104 10.80 -14.15 35.23
C ALA A 104 10.96 -15.46 36.07
N GLY A 105 10.00 -15.81 36.91
CA GLY A 105 9.84 -17.15 37.46
C GLY A 105 9.35 -18.16 36.40
N THR A 106 8.95 -19.37 36.84
CA THR A 106 8.43 -20.43 35.97
C THR A 106 7.26 -19.95 35.10
N LEU A 107 6.40 -19.07 35.64
CA LEU A 107 5.28 -18.45 34.91
C LEU A 107 5.73 -17.46 33.82
N GLY A 108 6.81 -16.71 34.04
CA GLY A 108 7.39 -15.81 33.03
C GLY A 108 8.02 -16.61 31.87
N LYS A 109 8.75 -17.69 32.19
CA LYS A 109 9.31 -18.61 31.18
C LYS A 109 8.22 -19.30 30.36
N ILE A 110 7.15 -19.79 31.00
CA ILE A 110 5.99 -20.38 30.32
C ILE A 110 5.27 -19.33 29.45
N GLY A 111 5.09 -18.10 29.93
CA GLY A 111 4.49 -17.00 29.17
C GLY A 111 5.26 -16.65 27.90
N ILE A 112 6.59 -16.50 27.99
CA ILE A 112 7.46 -16.24 26.82
C ILE A 112 7.44 -17.41 25.85
N ASN A 113 7.50 -18.66 26.34
CA ASN A 113 7.48 -19.83 25.47
C ASN A 113 6.13 -19.97 24.76
N LEU A 114 5.01 -19.68 25.44
CA LEU A 114 3.68 -19.64 24.82
C LEU A 114 3.54 -18.50 23.80
N LEU A 115 4.09 -17.32 24.05
CA LEU A 115 4.12 -16.26 23.04
C LEU A 115 4.87 -16.70 21.76
N LYS A 116 5.98 -17.44 21.93
CA LYS A 116 6.76 -18.00 20.82
C LYS A 116 6.07 -19.18 20.11
N GLN A 117 5.44 -20.09 20.87
CA GLN A 117 4.83 -21.33 20.34
C GLN A 117 3.41 -21.14 19.83
N SER A 118 2.63 -20.23 20.41
CA SER A 118 1.19 -20.16 20.17
C SER A 118 0.82 -19.79 18.73
N GLY A 119 1.77 -19.33 17.91
CA GLY A 119 1.49 -18.90 16.53
C GLY A 119 0.58 -17.66 16.46
N PHE A 120 0.18 -17.09 17.60
CA PHE A 120 -0.71 -15.95 17.71
C PHE A 120 -0.16 -14.69 17.09
N ILE A 121 1.15 -14.55 17.08
CA ILE A 121 1.89 -13.55 16.33
C ILE A 121 3.14 -14.29 15.91
N ASN A 122 3.13 -14.92 14.75
CA ASN A 122 4.42 -15.18 14.13
C ASN A 122 4.95 -13.80 13.75
N ALA A 123 5.91 -13.27 14.52
CA ALA A 123 6.58 -12.02 14.20
C ALA A 123 7.05 -12.02 12.73
N THR A 124 7.36 -13.21 12.19
CA THR A 124 7.63 -13.45 10.77
C THR A 124 6.46 -13.09 9.86
N ASN A 125 5.20 -13.40 10.21
CA ASN A 125 4.03 -13.07 9.38
C ASN A 125 3.70 -11.58 9.43
N ILE A 126 3.78 -10.94 10.60
CA ILE A 126 3.59 -9.48 10.71
C ILE A 126 4.71 -8.75 9.96
N LYS A 127 5.96 -9.18 10.16
CA LYS A 127 7.11 -8.65 9.43
C LYS A 127 7.00 -8.91 7.93
N LEU A 128 6.56 -10.09 7.51
CA LEU A 128 6.33 -10.40 6.10
C LEU A 128 5.24 -9.52 5.50
N THR A 129 4.10 -9.34 6.18
CA THR A 129 3.04 -8.43 5.75
C THR A 129 3.56 -7.00 5.63
N ARG A 130 4.32 -6.51 6.62
CA ARG A 130 4.96 -5.20 6.58
C ARG A 130 5.91 -5.06 5.39
N ASP A 131 6.80 -6.03 5.23
CA ASP A 131 7.86 -5.99 4.23
C ASP A 131 7.24 -6.11 2.82
N ILE A 132 6.14 -6.87 2.65
CA ILE A 132 5.32 -6.89 1.44
C ILE A 132 4.70 -5.52 1.18
N ILE A 133 4.05 -4.90 2.18
CA ILE A 133 3.43 -3.57 2.01
C ILE A 133 4.49 -2.52 1.68
N ALA A 134 5.63 -2.53 2.35
CA ALA A 134 6.74 -1.64 2.09
C ALA A 134 7.35 -1.87 0.70
N ALA A 135 7.47 -3.13 0.25
CA ALA A 135 7.92 -3.46 -1.09
C ALA A 135 6.93 -2.99 -2.16
N VAL A 136 5.63 -3.17 -1.94
CA VAL A 136 4.58 -2.67 -2.84
C VAL A 136 4.57 -1.14 -2.87
N GLY A 137 4.71 -0.46 -1.73
CA GLY A 137 4.82 1.00 -1.68
C GLY A 137 6.04 1.53 -2.44
N LYS A 138 7.21 0.90 -2.26
CA LYS A 138 8.41 1.21 -3.07
C LYS A 138 8.22 0.92 -4.55
N PHE A 139 7.54 -0.17 -4.89
CA PHE A 139 7.28 -0.53 -6.29
C PHE A 139 6.36 0.48 -6.97
N VAL A 140 5.30 0.93 -6.28
CA VAL A 140 4.39 1.97 -6.78
C VAL A 140 5.12 3.29 -7.00
N GLY A 141 6.06 3.68 -6.12
CA GLY A 141 6.84 4.92 -6.25
C GLY A 141 8.16 4.83 -7.02
N ILE A 142 8.53 3.66 -7.57
CA ILE A 142 9.73 3.50 -8.41
C ILE A 142 9.33 3.03 -9.81
N ASP A 143 8.42 2.07 -9.96
CA ASP A 143 8.14 1.42 -11.25
C ASP A 143 7.16 2.19 -12.15
N LEU A 144 6.42 3.18 -11.62
CA LEU A 144 5.59 4.10 -12.43
C LEU A 144 6.47 5.14 -13.15
N ALA A 145 7.46 5.72 -12.48
CA ALA A 145 8.43 6.64 -13.08
C ALA A 145 9.24 6.02 -14.24
N PHE A 146 9.49 4.70 -14.25
CA PHE A 146 10.39 4.07 -15.23
C PHE A 146 9.74 3.59 -16.53
N LYS A 147 8.41 3.67 -16.72
CA LYS A 147 7.74 3.01 -17.86
C LYS A 147 6.99 3.89 -18.86
N PHE A 148 6.73 5.17 -18.59
CA PHE A 148 6.05 6.02 -19.58
C PHE A 148 7.04 6.85 -20.40
N LYS A 149 7.51 6.28 -21.52
CA LYS A 149 8.18 7.05 -22.59
C LYS A 149 7.18 7.34 -23.71
N PRO A 150 6.48 8.48 -23.72
CA PRO A 150 5.65 8.84 -24.85
C PRO A 150 6.57 9.03 -26.06
N LYS A 151 6.50 8.11 -27.05
CA LYS A 151 7.25 8.28 -28.31
C LYS A 151 6.61 9.40 -29.13
N SER A 152 6.80 10.66 -28.75
CA SER A 152 6.41 11.84 -29.54
C SER A 152 7.41 12.12 -30.68
N LYS A 153 7.85 11.10 -31.43
CA LYS A 153 8.87 11.30 -32.48
C LYS A 153 8.35 11.92 -33.78
N ASN A 154 7.05 12.23 -33.93
CA ASN A 154 6.50 12.63 -35.22
C ASN A 154 5.83 14.02 -35.31
N LEU A 155 5.72 14.81 -34.23
CA LEU A 155 5.06 16.12 -34.31
C LEU A 155 5.94 17.27 -34.87
N LYS A 156 7.26 17.07 -35.01
CA LYS A 156 8.17 18.06 -35.64
C LYS A 156 8.40 17.84 -37.14
N LYS A 157 7.90 16.75 -37.73
CA LYS A 157 8.03 16.49 -39.18
C LYS A 157 6.84 16.97 -40.03
N LEU A 158 5.71 17.32 -39.40
CA LEU A 158 4.51 17.77 -40.11
C LEU A 158 4.39 19.31 -40.26
N LYS A 159 5.29 20.09 -39.67
CA LYS A 159 5.31 21.57 -39.82
C LYS A 159 6.30 22.11 -40.87
N ARG A 160 6.86 21.26 -41.74
CA ARG A 160 7.87 21.69 -42.73
C ARG A 160 7.52 21.41 -44.19
N ASN A 161 6.32 20.89 -44.47
CA ASN A 161 5.84 20.68 -45.84
C ASN A 161 4.51 21.43 -46.05
N GLU A 162 4.54 22.74 -45.94
CA GLU A 162 3.61 23.57 -46.71
C GLU A 162 4.44 24.60 -47.50
N ILE A 163 3.98 24.83 -48.74
CA ILE A 163 4.24 26.00 -49.59
C ILE A 163 5.61 26.05 -50.32
N GLN A 164 5.63 25.48 -51.53
CA GLN A 164 6.28 26.11 -52.68
C GLN A 164 5.22 26.11 -53.80
N PHE A 165 4.93 27.29 -54.36
CA PHE A 165 4.22 27.46 -55.63
C PHE A 165 5.08 26.93 -56.79
#